data_AF-A0A1M5TUT4-F1
#
_entry.id   AF-A0A1M5TUT4-F1
#
_cell.length_a   1.000
_cell.length_b   1.000
_cell.length_c   1.000
_cell.angle_alpha   90.00
_cell.angle_beta   90.00
_cell.angle_gamma   90.00
#
_symmetry.space_group_name_H-M   'P 1'
#
loop_
_entity.id
_entity.type
_entity.pdbx_description
1 polymer ?
#
loop_
_entity_poly.entity_id
_entity_poly.type
_entity_poly.pdbx_seq_one_letter_code
_entity_poly.pdbx_strand_id
1 'polypeptide(L)'
;MKWNRRDLKRNAKSTIKRNYIQFIIVCLVVATIAGGYNSSKFNFKLRQETSKIKTPSIVNSVLNILDSAGVETIFTEEGEVIEKIDTKFNLKNATEGVFATIINNSGASKSFLVGFLNTINQSIFQNKFLNSTIMGIATLLMLGFWLFVQNILIVGQCRFLIENKCYSETKIDRILFVYRVDKTLNVAYIMFCRYVCNVLWFLTVAGGFIKYYSYRMIPYILAENPEISRSEAFKLSGEMMKGNKWNAFKLDASFVLWHILSIFTFGVVRYLYLNPLIGATYSELYFHLREEAIENKTIYSEYLNDKYLTNPPSDTVKNYPIELGTIAEKHRRDWLKLDYDRKYSVVSYIFIFFAVSFIGWIWEVFLHLLQSGEFVNRGTLLGPWLPIYGTGALLMLILLKPFVEKPLVLFPSAVVLCGILEYFTSWMLEKLFNASWWDYSNVFFNINGRVCLEGLLFFAVGGFLIIYFIAPIIDEAENYIPMKAKKGICVILISLFIFDLTHSFNNPNTGKGISSSKDKSS
;
A
#
# COMPACT_ATOMS: atom_id res chain seq x y z
N MET A 1 19.75 25.07 -18.22
CA MET A 1 19.41 24.34 -19.48
C MET A 1 17.93 23.96 -19.46
N LYS A 2 17.15 24.16 -20.54
CA LYS A 2 15.75 23.65 -20.57
C LYS A 2 15.75 22.16 -20.88
N TRP A 3 15.34 21.34 -19.93
CA TRP A 3 15.22 19.89 -20.11
C TRP A 3 14.07 19.51 -21.07
N ASN A 4 14.20 18.38 -21.74
CA ASN A 4 13.21 17.87 -22.70
C ASN A 4 12.65 16.52 -22.23
N ARG A 5 11.31 16.38 -22.28
CA ARG A 5 10.59 15.16 -21.88
C ARG A 5 11.07 13.92 -22.61
N ARG A 6 11.42 14.03 -23.90
CA ARG A 6 11.89 12.89 -24.71
C ARG A 6 13.25 12.40 -24.21
N ASP A 7 14.16 13.32 -23.91
CA ASP A 7 15.50 12.99 -23.43
C ASP A 7 15.44 12.39 -22.02
N LEU A 8 14.62 12.95 -21.11
CA LEU A 8 14.40 12.37 -19.78
C LEU A 8 13.91 10.92 -19.87
N LYS A 9 12.89 10.65 -20.69
CA LYS A 9 12.36 9.28 -20.87
C LYS A 9 13.36 8.35 -21.53
N ARG A 10 14.19 8.85 -22.46
CA ARG A 10 15.24 8.05 -23.12
C ARG A 10 16.31 7.64 -22.10
N ASN A 11 16.78 8.58 -21.30
CA ASN A 11 17.78 8.33 -20.25
C ASN A 11 17.22 7.39 -19.19
N ALA A 12 15.99 7.63 -18.73
CA ALA A 12 15.28 6.74 -17.81
C ALA A 12 15.19 5.29 -18.32
N LYS A 13 14.85 5.09 -19.60
CA LYS A 13 14.83 3.74 -20.20
C LYS A 13 16.22 3.10 -20.23
N SER A 14 17.27 3.87 -20.47
CA SER A 14 18.65 3.38 -20.44
C SER A 14 19.03 2.90 -19.03
N THR A 15 18.75 3.73 -18.02
CA THR A 15 18.99 3.40 -16.61
C THR A 15 18.24 2.14 -16.18
N ILE A 16 16.96 2.05 -16.53
CA ILE A 16 16.12 0.88 -16.21
C ILE A 16 16.65 -0.40 -16.88
N LYS A 17 17.12 -0.33 -18.13
CA LYS A 17 17.64 -1.52 -18.84
C LYS A 17 18.85 -2.15 -18.12
N ARG A 18 19.63 -1.36 -17.39
CA ARG A 18 20.79 -1.87 -16.62
C ARG A 18 20.36 -2.66 -15.37
N ASN A 19 19.27 -2.26 -14.71
CA ASN A 19 18.83 -2.78 -13.41
C ASN A 19 17.32 -3.08 -13.34
N TYR A 20 16.78 -3.69 -14.40
CA TYR A 20 15.33 -3.77 -14.57
C TYR A 20 14.62 -4.49 -13.42
N ILE A 21 15.23 -5.57 -12.93
CA ILE A 21 14.68 -6.42 -11.87
C ILE A 21 14.57 -5.62 -10.56
N GLN A 22 15.63 -4.95 -10.15
CA GLN A 22 15.68 -4.16 -8.92
C GLN A 22 14.66 -3.01 -8.97
N PHE A 23 14.52 -2.35 -10.12
CA PHE A 23 13.50 -1.30 -10.33
C PHE A 23 12.08 -1.84 -10.15
N ILE A 24 11.75 -2.99 -10.74
CA ILE A 24 10.43 -3.62 -10.58
C ILE A 24 10.19 -3.93 -9.11
N ILE A 25 11.15 -4.60 -8.46
CA ILE A 25 10.99 -5.04 -7.07
C ILE A 25 10.75 -3.83 -6.16
N VAL A 26 11.63 -2.82 -6.22
CA VAL A 26 11.50 -1.60 -5.40
C VAL A 26 10.16 -0.91 -5.67
N CYS A 27 9.78 -0.72 -6.94
CA CYS A 27 8.54 -0.05 -7.29
C CYS A 27 7.30 -0.84 -6.89
N LEU A 28 7.33 -2.17 -7.00
CA LEU A 28 6.24 -3.05 -6.59
C LEU A 28 6.05 -3.02 -5.08
N VAL A 29 7.16 -3.10 -4.33
CA VAL A 29 7.12 -3.09 -2.86
C VAL A 29 6.57 -1.80 -2.32
N VAL A 30 7.12 -0.69 -2.80
CA VAL A 30 6.63 0.65 -2.44
C VAL A 30 5.21 0.83 -2.94
N ALA A 31 4.83 0.27 -4.10
CA ALA A 31 3.46 0.37 -4.58
C ALA A 31 2.44 -0.43 -3.75
N THR A 32 2.87 -1.54 -3.18
CA THR A 32 2.01 -2.41 -2.37
C THR A 32 1.89 -1.90 -0.95
N ILE A 33 3.04 -1.56 -0.35
CA ILE A 33 3.11 -1.10 1.03
C ILE A 33 2.64 0.35 1.12
N ALA A 34 3.11 1.24 0.26
CA ALA A 34 2.81 2.68 0.30
C ALA A 34 1.70 3.13 -0.68
N GLY A 35 1.07 2.21 -1.41
CA GLY A 35 -0.09 2.50 -2.26
C GLY A 35 0.22 3.00 -3.68
N GLY A 36 1.50 3.02 -4.08
CA GLY A 36 1.93 3.35 -5.45
C GLY A 36 1.93 4.85 -5.74
N TYR A 37 2.56 5.26 -6.84
CA TYR A 37 2.46 6.64 -7.32
C TYR A 37 0.99 7.03 -7.38
N ASN A 38 0.61 8.06 -6.62
CA ASN A 38 -0.72 8.65 -6.58
C ASN A 38 -1.23 8.91 -7.99
N SER A 39 -1.97 7.96 -8.52
CA SER A 39 -2.84 8.07 -9.66
C SER A 39 -4.10 7.36 -9.19
N SER A 40 -5.05 8.19 -8.75
CA SER A 40 -6.47 7.91 -8.66
C SER A 40 -6.83 6.48 -9.10
N LYS A 41 -7.12 5.62 -8.12
CA LYS A 41 -7.82 4.36 -8.39
C LYS A 41 -9.21 4.76 -8.88
N PHE A 42 -9.37 4.94 -10.19
CA PHE A 42 -10.67 5.10 -10.82
C PHE A 42 -11.32 3.71 -10.82
N ASN A 43 -11.96 3.35 -9.71
CA ASN A 43 -12.76 2.13 -9.63
C ASN A 43 -14.05 2.39 -10.40
N PHE A 44 -14.09 1.98 -11.67
CA PHE A 44 -15.34 1.86 -12.40
C PHE A 44 -16.08 0.63 -11.87
N LYS A 45 -16.80 0.81 -10.75
CA LYS A 45 -17.81 -0.15 -10.32
C LYS A 45 -19.06 0.19 -11.11
N LEU A 46 -19.32 -0.57 -12.17
CA LEU A 46 -20.62 -0.60 -12.86
C LEU A 46 -21.64 -1.06 -11.81
N ARG A 47 -22.27 -0.09 -11.15
CA ARG A 47 -23.31 -0.33 -10.14
C ARG A 47 -24.55 -0.74 -10.91
N GLN A 48 -24.77 -2.04 -11.07
CA GLN A 48 -26.08 -2.54 -11.44
C GLN A 48 -26.97 -2.37 -10.20
N GLU A 49 -27.85 -1.40 -10.25
CA GLU A 49 -28.84 -1.15 -9.21
C GLU A 49 -29.80 -2.33 -9.13
N THR A 50 -29.69 -3.11 -8.06
CA THR A 50 -30.86 -3.83 -7.52
C THR A 50 -31.34 -3.05 -6.31
N SER A 51 -32.52 -2.47 -6.48
CA SER A 51 -33.32 -1.68 -5.54
C SER A 51 -33.31 -2.21 -4.10
N LYS A 52 -32.49 -1.61 -3.25
CA LYS A 52 -32.81 -1.35 -1.83
C LYS A 52 -32.25 0.04 -1.53
N ILE A 53 -33.15 0.99 -1.30
CA ILE A 53 -32.84 2.39 -0.98
C ILE A 53 -31.94 2.37 0.26
N LYS A 54 -30.63 2.61 0.06
CA LYS A 54 -29.71 2.95 1.14
C LYS A 54 -29.82 4.46 1.31
N THR A 55 -30.59 4.90 2.29
CA THR A 55 -30.63 6.30 2.72
C THR A 55 -29.22 6.75 3.12
N PRO A 56 -28.76 7.95 2.68
CA PRO A 56 -27.44 8.49 3.04
C PRO A 56 -27.28 8.62 4.56
N SER A 57 -26.06 8.42 5.09
CA SER A 57 -25.80 8.44 6.54
C SER A 57 -26.19 9.76 7.22
N ILE A 58 -26.18 10.88 6.48
CA ILE A 58 -26.59 12.21 6.96
C ILE A 58 -28.09 12.22 7.29
N VAL A 59 -28.91 11.51 6.53
CA VAL A 59 -30.37 11.44 6.78
C VAL A 59 -30.64 10.69 8.09
N ASN A 60 -29.92 9.59 8.35
CA ASN A 60 -30.01 8.90 9.64
C ASN A 60 -29.47 9.75 10.80
N SER A 61 -28.40 10.53 10.57
CA SER A 61 -27.90 11.47 11.59
C SER A 61 -28.93 12.55 11.91
N VAL A 62 -29.63 13.09 10.91
CA VAL A 62 -30.69 14.10 11.11
C VAL A 62 -31.91 13.51 11.80
N LEU A 63 -32.34 12.30 11.41
CA LEU A 63 -33.45 11.59 12.06
C LEU A 63 -33.13 11.28 13.53
N ASN A 64 -31.91 10.83 13.84
CA ASN A 64 -31.50 10.58 15.22
C ASN A 64 -31.41 11.86 16.06
N ILE A 65 -31.06 13.01 15.46
CA ILE A 65 -31.07 14.31 16.15
C ILE A 65 -32.50 14.72 16.50
N LEU A 66 -33.45 14.49 15.59
CA LEU A 66 -34.87 14.79 15.81
C LEU A 66 -35.48 13.90 16.90
N ASP A 67 -35.14 12.61 16.93
CA ASP A 67 -35.53 11.69 18.00
C ASP A 67 -34.92 12.10 19.36
N SER A 68 -33.64 12.47 19.38
CA SER A 68 -32.95 12.89 20.61
C SER A 68 -33.46 14.22 21.19
N ALA A 69 -34.20 15.01 20.40
CA ALA A 69 -34.77 16.29 20.81
C ALA A 69 -36.15 16.16 21.48
N GLY A 70 -36.67 14.94 21.67
CA GLY A 70 -37.92 14.70 22.39
C GLY A 70 -39.17 15.20 21.66
N VAL A 71 -39.15 15.21 20.32
CA VAL A 71 -40.34 15.49 19.51
C VAL A 71 -41.17 14.21 19.39
N GLU A 72 -41.71 13.74 20.50
CA GLU A 72 -42.48 12.48 20.60
C GLU A 72 -43.95 12.62 20.16
N THR A 73 -44.33 13.75 19.57
CA THR A 73 -45.72 13.96 19.14
C THR A 73 -45.77 14.32 17.67
N ILE A 74 -46.59 13.56 16.95
CA ILE A 74 -47.00 13.73 15.56
C ILE A 74 -46.13 13.00 14.52
N PHE A 75 -45.98 11.66 14.53
CA PHE A 75 -45.68 10.90 13.28
C PHE A 75 -46.17 9.45 13.34
N THR A 76 -47.48 9.24 13.24
CA THR A 76 -48.03 8.03 12.62
C THR A 76 -47.89 8.19 11.10
N GLU A 77 -47.32 7.20 10.43
CA GLU A 77 -47.05 7.09 8.98
C GLU A 77 -45.67 7.60 8.50
N GLU A 78 -44.67 6.70 8.56
CA GLU A 78 -43.29 6.88 8.05
C GLU A 78 -43.21 7.29 6.56
N GLY A 79 -44.27 7.10 5.77
CA GLY A 79 -44.29 7.39 4.34
C GLY A 79 -44.44 8.88 4.00
N GLU A 80 -45.24 9.63 4.75
CA GLU A 80 -45.55 11.04 4.45
C GLU A 80 -44.37 11.99 4.78
N VAL A 81 -43.56 11.62 5.76
CA VAL A 81 -42.43 12.43 6.25
C VAL A 81 -41.31 12.49 5.23
N ILE A 82 -41.01 11.36 4.58
CA ILE A 82 -39.95 11.27 3.57
C ILE A 82 -40.32 12.12 2.34
N GLU A 83 -41.60 12.15 1.97
CA GLU A 83 -42.09 12.93 0.83
C GLU A 83 -42.09 14.44 1.12
N LYS A 84 -42.49 14.86 2.32
CA LYS A 84 -42.43 16.27 2.76
C LYS A 84 -40.99 16.78 2.94
N ILE A 85 -40.05 15.92 3.31
CA ILE A 85 -38.62 16.28 3.44
C ILE A 85 -37.95 16.34 2.06
N ASP A 86 -38.25 15.40 1.15
CA ASP A 86 -37.71 15.41 -0.22
C ASP A 86 -38.21 16.63 -1.02
N THR A 87 -39.48 17.01 -0.87
CA THR A 87 -40.04 18.22 -1.51
C THR A 87 -39.49 19.53 -0.95
N LYS A 88 -39.15 19.58 0.35
CA LYS A 88 -38.59 20.79 1.00
C LYS A 88 -37.08 20.96 0.79
N PHE A 89 -36.33 19.87 0.66
CA PHE A 89 -34.86 19.90 0.54
C PHE A 89 -34.32 19.39 -0.80
N ASN A 90 -35.20 18.95 -1.72
CA ASN A 90 -34.86 18.46 -3.05
C ASN A 90 -33.75 17.39 -3.01
N LEU A 91 -33.88 16.42 -2.09
CA LEU A 91 -32.84 15.44 -1.76
C LEU A 91 -32.58 14.45 -2.90
N LYS A 92 -33.58 14.15 -3.74
CA LYS A 92 -33.39 13.42 -5.00
C LYS A 92 -32.38 14.09 -5.95
N ASN A 93 -32.21 15.41 -5.85
CA ASN A 93 -31.28 16.19 -6.67
C ASN A 93 -30.04 16.67 -5.89
N ALA A 94 -29.87 16.24 -4.63
CA ALA A 94 -28.66 16.53 -3.88
C ALA A 94 -27.49 15.76 -4.51
N THR A 95 -26.82 16.39 -5.47
CA THR A 95 -25.61 15.90 -6.11
C THR A 95 -24.62 15.50 -5.03
N GLU A 96 -24.19 14.24 -5.02
CA GLU A 96 -23.12 13.75 -4.15
C GLU A 96 -21.97 14.77 -4.18
N GLY A 97 -21.80 15.49 -3.08
CA GLY A 97 -20.88 16.62 -3.04
C GLY A 97 -19.48 16.19 -3.46
N VAL A 98 -18.71 17.14 -3.98
CA VAL A 98 -17.31 16.94 -4.38
C VAL A 98 -16.51 16.22 -3.27
N PHE A 99 -16.84 16.46 -1.99
CA PHE A 99 -16.30 15.73 -0.83
C PHE A 99 -16.63 14.22 -0.83
N ALA A 100 -17.87 13.81 -1.08
CA ALA A 100 -18.25 12.40 -1.17
C ALA A 100 -17.55 11.72 -2.35
N THR A 101 -17.44 12.42 -3.48
CA THR A 101 -16.71 11.96 -4.66
C THR A 101 -15.19 11.85 -4.41
N ILE A 102 -14.60 12.74 -3.62
CA ILE A 102 -13.17 12.71 -3.22
C ILE A 102 -12.90 11.57 -2.21
N ILE A 103 -13.78 11.37 -1.23
CA ILE A 103 -13.70 10.31 -0.22
C ILE A 103 -13.85 8.93 -0.87
N ASN A 104 -14.69 8.82 -1.91
CA ASN A 104 -14.89 7.57 -2.61
C ASN A 104 -13.69 7.14 -3.49
N ASN A 105 -12.85 8.08 -3.94
CA ASN A 105 -11.86 7.89 -5.00
C ASN A 105 -10.36 7.97 -4.57
N SER A 106 -10.03 8.13 -3.29
CA SER A 106 -8.64 8.27 -2.82
C SER A 106 -8.19 7.09 -1.93
N GLY A 107 -7.27 6.25 -2.44
CA GLY A 107 -6.71 5.11 -1.71
C GLY A 107 -5.89 5.51 -0.47
N ALA A 108 -5.75 4.57 0.50
CA ALA A 108 -5.13 4.69 1.83
C ALA A 108 -5.72 5.78 2.76
N SER A 109 -5.93 7.00 2.24
CA SER A 109 -6.71 8.08 2.85
C SER A 109 -8.11 7.60 3.26
N LYS A 110 -8.72 6.73 2.44
CA LYS A 110 -10.01 6.09 2.73
C LYS A 110 -10.00 5.32 4.04
N SER A 111 -8.98 4.53 4.35
CA SER A 111 -8.99 3.66 5.53
C SER A 111 -8.85 4.44 6.85
N PHE A 112 -7.96 5.44 6.88
CA PHE A 112 -7.82 6.30 8.07
C PHE A 112 -9.02 7.24 8.23
N LEU A 113 -9.43 7.95 7.17
CA LEU A 113 -10.50 8.95 7.27
C LEU A 113 -11.85 8.27 7.54
N VAL A 114 -12.14 7.13 6.89
CA VAL A 114 -13.35 6.34 7.18
C VAL A 114 -13.28 5.71 8.57
N GLY A 115 -12.15 5.16 9.00
CA GLY A 115 -12.00 4.63 10.37
C GLY A 115 -12.17 5.72 11.44
N PHE A 116 -11.60 6.89 11.22
CA PHE A 116 -11.75 8.06 12.09
C PHE A 116 -13.20 8.57 12.13
N LEU A 117 -13.84 8.74 10.97
CA LEU A 117 -15.24 9.17 10.89
C LEU A 117 -16.18 8.12 11.51
N ASN A 118 -15.93 6.84 11.29
CA ASN A 118 -16.68 5.76 11.93
C ASN A 118 -16.49 5.77 13.44
N THR A 119 -15.29 6.07 13.94
CA THR A 119 -15.02 6.21 15.38
C THR A 119 -15.81 7.34 15.99
N ILE A 120 -15.86 8.49 15.32
CA ILE A 120 -16.68 9.63 15.74
C ILE A 120 -18.15 9.24 15.71
N ASN A 121 -18.61 8.60 14.63
CA ASN A 121 -20.01 8.22 14.45
C ASN A 121 -20.48 7.20 15.52
N GLN A 122 -19.66 6.18 15.80
CA GLN A 122 -20.00 5.17 16.81
C GLN A 122 -19.91 5.71 18.24
N SER A 123 -18.96 6.62 18.51
CA SER A 123 -18.81 7.28 19.81
C SER A 123 -19.98 8.21 20.13
N ILE A 124 -20.37 9.03 19.16
CA ILE A 124 -21.35 10.10 19.37
C ILE A 124 -22.79 9.59 19.23
N PHE A 125 -23.06 8.68 18.30
CA PHE A 125 -24.44 8.33 17.92
C PHE A 125 -24.89 6.92 18.28
N GLN A 126 -23.99 6.01 18.70
CA GLN A 126 -24.36 4.60 18.92
C GLN A 126 -24.15 4.08 20.35
N ASN A 127 -23.66 4.90 21.28
CA ASN A 127 -23.31 4.48 22.66
C ASN A 127 -22.41 3.22 22.74
N LYS A 128 -21.72 2.86 21.65
CA LYS A 128 -20.78 1.72 21.57
C LYS A 128 -19.37 2.19 21.90
N PHE A 129 -19.17 2.63 23.14
CA PHE A 129 -17.89 3.20 23.60
C PHE A 129 -16.71 2.23 23.40
N LEU A 130 -16.93 0.93 23.62
CA LEU A 130 -15.90 -0.10 23.52
C LEU A 130 -15.46 -0.31 22.05
N ASN A 131 -16.39 -0.42 21.11
CA ASN A 131 -16.08 -0.52 19.68
C ASN A 131 -15.39 0.75 19.15
N SER A 132 -15.81 1.91 19.67
CA SER A 132 -15.20 3.19 19.30
C SER A 132 -13.77 3.32 19.82
N THR A 133 -13.49 2.83 21.03
CA THR A 133 -12.14 2.79 21.59
C THR A 133 -11.23 1.88 20.76
N ILE A 134 -11.71 0.68 20.40
CA ILE A 134 -10.96 -0.26 19.56
C ILE A 134 -10.66 0.35 18.18
N MET A 135 -11.65 0.98 17.55
CA MET A 135 -11.48 1.60 16.23
C MET A 135 -10.58 2.85 16.28
N GLY A 136 -10.61 3.61 17.38
CA GLY A 136 -9.68 4.70 17.65
C GLY A 136 -8.24 4.22 17.72
N ILE A 137 -7.96 3.14 18.46
CA ILE A 137 -6.61 2.53 18.53
C ILE A 137 -6.18 2.03 17.15
N ALA A 138 -7.04 1.31 16.42
CA ALA A 138 -6.74 0.82 15.08
C ALA A 138 -6.40 1.97 14.11
N THR A 139 -7.15 3.08 14.20
CA THR A 139 -6.93 4.28 13.39
C THR A 139 -5.59 4.94 13.71
N LEU A 140 -5.20 5.03 14.98
CA LEU A 140 -3.90 5.54 15.40
C LEU A 140 -2.74 4.65 14.93
N LEU A 141 -2.90 3.32 14.99
CA LEU A 141 -1.92 2.37 14.46
C LEU A 141 -1.74 2.53 12.95
N MET A 142 -2.81 2.69 12.19
CA MET A 142 -2.73 2.97 10.75
C MET A 142 -2.04 4.29 10.44
N LEU A 143 -2.33 5.34 11.23
CA LEU A 143 -1.65 6.62 11.09
C LEU A 143 -0.15 6.48 11.34
N GLY A 144 0.24 5.74 12.38
CA GLY A 144 1.63 5.40 12.67
C GLY A 144 2.28 4.65 11.51
N PHE A 145 1.61 3.64 10.95
CA PHE A 145 2.09 2.90 9.79
C PHE A 145 2.25 3.79 8.55
N TRP A 146 1.27 4.64 8.25
CA TRP A 146 1.36 5.57 7.11
C TRP A 146 2.51 6.59 7.29
N LEU A 147 2.66 7.15 8.49
CA LEU A 147 3.71 8.12 8.81
C LEU A 147 5.11 7.52 8.79
N PHE A 148 5.30 6.40 9.50
CA PHE A 148 6.62 5.84 9.79
C PHE A 148 7.02 4.69 8.88
N VAL A 149 6.13 4.16 8.04
CA VAL A 149 6.44 3.11 7.06
C VAL A 149 6.21 3.61 5.64
N GLN A 150 4.98 3.96 5.28
CA GLN A 150 4.66 4.28 3.88
C GLN A 150 5.41 5.53 3.38
N ASN A 151 5.34 6.64 4.12
CA ASN A 151 6.04 7.87 3.75
C ASN A 151 7.57 7.72 3.75
N ILE A 152 8.11 6.90 4.65
CA ILE A 152 9.55 6.65 4.74
C ILE A 152 10.04 5.83 3.56
N LEU A 153 9.31 4.78 3.17
CA LEU A 153 9.63 3.97 2.00
C LEU A 153 9.56 4.75 0.69
N ILE A 154 8.71 5.77 0.58
CA ILE A 154 8.69 6.69 -0.58
C ILE A 154 10.02 7.46 -0.69
N VAL A 155 10.56 7.97 0.42
CA VAL A 155 11.86 8.66 0.42
C VAL A 155 12.99 7.68 0.16
N GLY A 156 12.93 6.47 0.73
CA GLY A 156 13.87 5.40 0.42
C GLY A 156 13.85 4.97 -1.06
N GLN A 157 12.67 4.94 -1.68
CA GLN A 157 12.54 4.72 -3.13
C GLN A 157 13.27 5.81 -3.90
N CYS A 158 13.09 7.08 -3.52
CA CYS A 158 13.83 8.18 -4.13
C CYS A 158 15.35 8.00 -3.98
N ARG A 159 15.84 7.54 -2.82
CA ARG A 159 17.27 7.24 -2.62
C ARG A 159 17.76 6.16 -3.59
N PHE A 160 17.03 5.06 -3.71
CA PHE A 160 17.35 4.01 -4.67
C PHE A 160 17.39 4.55 -6.11
N LEU A 161 16.40 5.36 -6.50
CA LEU A 161 16.27 5.88 -7.86
C LEU A 161 17.38 6.87 -8.24
N ILE A 162 17.83 7.72 -7.31
CA ILE A 162 18.92 8.68 -7.57
C ILE A 162 20.28 7.99 -7.61
N GLU A 163 20.52 6.99 -6.76
CA GLU A 163 21.75 6.20 -6.79
C GLU A 163 21.84 5.38 -8.09
N ASN A 164 20.75 4.75 -8.54
CA ASN A 164 20.79 3.88 -9.73
C ASN A 164 21.11 4.62 -11.04
N LYS A 165 20.98 5.95 -11.06
CA LYS A 165 21.41 6.75 -12.21
C LYS A 165 22.90 6.57 -12.48
N CYS A 166 23.74 6.66 -11.45
CA CYS A 166 25.19 6.58 -11.58
C CYS A 166 25.75 5.19 -11.23
N TYR A 167 25.05 4.40 -10.42
CA TYR A 167 25.52 3.12 -9.91
C TYR A 167 24.75 1.96 -10.54
N SER A 168 25.46 1.07 -11.23
CA SER A 168 24.86 -0.04 -11.96
C SER A 168 24.49 -1.24 -11.09
N GLU A 169 24.86 -1.30 -9.80
CA GLU A 169 24.55 -2.44 -8.93
C GLU A 169 23.82 -2.02 -7.63
N THR A 170 23.06 -0.92 -7.67
CA THR A 170 22.32 -0.42 -6.50
C THR A 170 21.43 -1.50 -5.88
N LYS A 171 21.65 -1.75 -4.59
CA LYS A 171 20.91 -2.75 -3.82
C LYS A 171 19.48 -2.30 -3.49
N ILE A 172 18.58 -3.26 -3.33
CA ILE A 172 17.16 -3.01 -3.03
C ILE A 172 16.97 -2.48 -1.60
N ASP A 173 17.86 -2.85 -0.67
CA ASP A 173 17.82 -2.43 0.73
C ASP A 173 18.01 -0.91 0.93
N ARG A 174 18.42 -0.16 -0.10
CA ARG A 174 18.45 1.31 -0.11
C ARG A 174 17.09 1.95 0.17
N ILE A 175 15.98 1.22 -0.03
CA ILE A 175 14.65 1.70 0.39
C ILE A 175 14.53 1.89 1.91
N LEU A 176 15.42 1.29 2.70
CA LEU A 176 15.49 1.43 4.16
C LEU A 176 16.49 2.50 4.61
N PHE A 177 17.09 3.25 3.68
CA PHE A 177 18.10 4.27 3.93
C PHE A 177 17.75 5.20 5.10
N VAL A 178 16.53 5.74 5.12
CA VAL A 178 16.11 6.71 6.14
C VAL A 178 16.17 6.14 7.55
N TYR A 179 15.85 4.84 7.73
CA TYR A 179 15.96 4.17 9.03
C TYR A 179 17.41 3.99 9.48
N ARG A 180 18.38 3.94 8.56
CA ARG A 180 19.82 3.77 8.87
C ARG A 180 20.50 5.07 9.29
N VAL A 181 19.96 6.20 8.86
CA VAL A 181 20.48 7.55 9.13
C VAL A 181 19.94 8.12 10.45
N ASP A 182 18.98 7.45 11.10
CA ASP A 182 18.41 7.88 12.39
C ASP A 182 17.72 9.27 12.31
N LYS A 183 17.10 9.56 11.15
CA LYS A 183 16.35 10.80 10.88
C LYS A 183 14.89 10.55 10.52
N THR A 184 14.38 9.36 10.87
CA THR A 184 13.02 8.90 10.57
C THR A 184 11.95 9.90 11.03
N LEU A 185 12.09 10.47 12.23
CA LEU A 185 11.12 11.45 12.76
C LEU A 185 11.06 12.73 11.92
N ASN A 186 12.22 13.28 11.55
CA ASN A 186 12.28 14.50 10.73
C ASN A 186 11.67 14.25 9.34
N VAL A 187 12.06 13.15 8.69
CA VAL A 187 11.54 12.78 7.37
C VAL A 187 10.03 12.52 7.42
N ALA A 188 9.54 11.80 8.44
CA ALA A 188 8.10 11.56 8.64
C ALA A 188 7.33 12.88 8.82
N TYR A 189 7.85 13.79 9.64
CA TYR A 189 7.25 15.10 9.88
C TYR A 189 7.16 15.94 8.59
N ILE A 190 8.24 16.02 7.81
CA ILE A 190 8.26 16.80 6.57
C ILE A 190 7.31 16.19 5.53
N MET A 191 7.28 14.87 5.40
CA MET A 191 6.36 14.16 4.51
C MET A 191 4.90 14.33 4.93
N PHE A 192 4.62 14.32 6.24
CA PHE A 192 3.29 14.65 6.79
C PHE A 192 2.88 16.07 6.46
N CYS A 193 3.74 17.06 6.73
CA CYS A 193 3.47 18.45 6.38
C CYS A 193 3.24 18.61 4.87
N ARG A 194 3.99 17.90 4.02
CA ARG A 194 3.79 17.91 2.57
C ARG A 194 2.40 17.40 2.21
N TYR A 195 1.96 16.31 2.83
CA TYR A 195 0.62 15.77 2.64
C TYR A 195 -0.45 16.78 3.07
N VAL A 196 -0.36 17.32 4.29
CA VAL A 196 -1.32 18.32 4.81
C VAL A 196 -1.37 19.55 3.92
N CYS A 197 -0.22 20.12 3.54
CA CYS A 197 -0.18 21.27 2.65
C CYS A 197 -0.82 20.96 1.30
N ASN A 198 -0.55 19.79 0.69
CA ASN A 198 -1.20 19.41 -0.55
C ASN A 198 -2.72 19.36 -0.39
N VAL A 199 -3.24 18.69 0.64
CA VAL A 199 -4.68 18.62 0.92
C VAL A 199 -5.30 20.01 1.06
N LEU A 200 -4.68 20.89 1.85
CA LEU A 200 -5.15 22.27 2.03
C LEU A 200 -5.15 23.05 0.71
N TRP A 201 -4.13 22.88 -0.13
CA TRP A 201 -4.08 23.55 -1.42
C TRP A 201 -5.12 23.02 -2.41
N PHE A 202 -5.44 21.74 -2.37
CA PHE A 202 -6.49 21.16 -3.21
C PHE A 202 -7.88 21.74 -2.92
N LEU A 203 -8.10 22.36 -1.75
CA LEU A 203 -9.33 23.12 -1.46
C LEU A 203 -9.48 24.36 -2.37
N THR A 204 -8.39 24.90 -2.88
CA THR A 204 -8.39 26.09 -3.76
C THR A 204 -8.37 25.75 -5.25
N VAL A 205 -8.42 24.46 -5.62
CA VAL A 205 -8.28 23.88 -6.98
C VAL A 205 -7.02 24.34 -7.73
N ALA A 206 -6.95 25.61 -8.14
CA ALA A 206 -5.79 26.22 -8.80
C ALA A 206 -4.51 26.16 -7.95
N GLY A 207 -4.61 26.46 -6.65
CA GLY A 207 -3.47 26.34 -5.73
C GLY A 207 -3.02 24.88 -5.57
N GLY A 208 -3.95 23.93 -5.62
CA GLY A 208 -3.69 22.49 -5.55
C GLY A 208 -2.74 22.03 -6.64
N PHE A 209 -3.04 22.35 -7.90
CA PHE A 209 -2.17 22.02 -9.03
C PHE A 209 -0.79 22.68 -8.91
N ILE A 210 -0.72 23.98 -8.63
CA ILE A 210 0.54 24.70 -8.56
C ILE A 210 1.44 24.15 -7.45
N LYS A 211 0.87 23.93 -6.27
CA LYS A 211 1.62 23.52 -5.07
C LYS A 211 1.96 22.04 -5.08
N TYR A 212 1.13 21.19 -5.69
CA TYR A 212 1.46 19.79 -5.96
C TYR A 212 2.80 19.67 -6.72
N TYR A 213 2.97 20.42 -7.81
CA TYR A 213 4.24 20.43 -8.55
C TYR A 213 5.35 21.14 -7.77
N SER A 214 5.05 22.21 -7.04
CA SER A 214 6.02 22.93 -6.20
C SER A 214 6.67 22.04 -5.14
N TYR A 215 5.93 21.07 -4.59
CA TYR A 215 6.37 20.17 -3.52
C TYR A 215 6.80 18.79 -4.02
N ARG A 216 6.98 18.64 -5.33
CA ARG A 216 7.28 17.34 -5.94
C ARG A 216 8.68 16.83 -5.65
N MET A 217 9.66 17.74 -5.52
CA MET A 217 11.06 17.37 -5.30
C MET A 217 11.40 17.11 -3.84
N ILE A 218 10.50 17.41 -2.89
CA ILE A 218 10.72 17.20 -1.45
C ILE A 218 11.21 15.77 -1.13
N PRO A 219 10.63 14.67 -1.63
CA PRO A 219 11.13 13.33 -1.33
C PRO A 219 12.55 13.07 -1.85
N TYR A 220 12.93 13.66 -2.97
CA TYR A 220 14.28 13.55 -3.53
C TYR A 220 15.29 14.37 -2.73
N ILE A 221 14.91 15.59 -2.32
CA ILE A 221 15.70 16.42 -1.41
C ILE A 221 15.92 15.70 -0.09
N LEU A 222 14.89 15.07 0.50
CA LEU A 222 15.03 14.29 1.73
C LEU A 222 15.87 13.02 1.54
N ALA A 223 15.89 12.44 0.34
CA ALA A 223 16.74 11.31 0.01
C ALA A 223 18.21 11.71 -0.16
N GLU A 224 18.49 12.94 -0.61
CA GLU A 224 19.85 13.49 -0.66
C GLU A 224 20.30 14.04 0.70
N ASN A 225 19.39 14.67 1.46
CA ASN A 225 19.68 15.28 2.76
C ASN A 225 18.50 15.15 3.74
N PRO A 226 18.47 14.10 4.60
CA PRO A 226 17.43 13.88 5.60
C PRO A 226 17.44 14.88 6.78
N GLU A 227 18.50 15.69 6.93
CA GLU A 227 18.67 16.62 8.05
C GLU A 227 18.06 18.00 7.80
N ILE A 228 17.76 18.33 6.54
CA ILE A 228 17.14 19.60 6.15
C ILE A 228 15.86 19.88 6.95
N SER A 229 15.64 21.14 7.34
CA SER A 229 14.41 21.51 8.05
C SER A 229 13.21 21.57 7.09
N ARG A 230 12.00 21.46 7.65
CA ARG A 230 10.75 21.57 6.89
C ARG A 230 10.66 22.84 6.04
N SER A 231 11.01 23.99 6.62
CA SER A 231 10.88 25.29 5.92
C SER A 231 11.82 25.37 4.73
N GLU A 232 13.07 24.91 4.91
CA GLU A 232 14.12 24.91 3.90
C GLU A 232 13.79 23.95 2.77
N ALA A 233 13.36 22.71 3.09
CA ALA A 233 12.97 21.72 2.09
C ALA A 233 11.83 22.19 1.17
N PHE A 234 10.82 22.85 1.75
CA PHE A 234 9.68 23.39 0.99
C PHE A 234 10.09 24.56 0.10
N LYS A 235 10.94 25.46 0.60
CA LYS A 235 11.45 26.60 -0.16
C LYS A 235 12.37 26.13 -1.29
N LEU A 236 13.31 25.23 -1.00
CA LEU A 236 14.22 24.64 -1.98
C LEU A 236 13.45 23.95 -3.10
N SER A 237 12.53 23.04 -2.77
CA SER A 237 11.67 22.38 -3.78
C SER A 237 10.86 23.40 -4.60
N GLY A 238 10.37 24.46 -3.95
CA GLY A 238 9.60 25.51 -4.61
C GLY A 238 10.42 26.32 -5.63
N GLU A 239 11.66 26.66 -5.27
CA GLU A 239 12.61 27.37 -6.13
C GLU A 239 13.11 26.48 -7.27
N MET A 240 13.49 25.22 -7.00
CA MET A 240 13.84 24.24 -8.04
C MET A 240 12.72 24.08 -9.08
N MET A 241 11.46 24.16 -8.65
CA MET A 241 10.30 24.01 -9.52
C MET A 241 9.81 25.34 -10.12
N LYS A 242 10.44 26.49 -9.84
CA LYS A 242 10.07 27.78 -10.44
C LYS A 242 10.40 27.74 -11.94
N GLY A 243 9.46 28.17 -12.79
CA GLY A 243 9.56 28.02 -14.25
C GLY A 243 9.36 26.58 -14.79
N ASN A 244 9.49 25.55 -13.95
CA ASN A 244 9.45 24.14 -14.36
C ASN A 244 8.09 23.43 -14.15
N LYS A 245 7.15 24.01 -13.38
CA LYS A 245 5.85 23.40 -13.01
C LYS A 245 5.02 22.95 -14.23
N TRP A 246 4.86 23.82 -15.22
CA TRP A 246 4.07 23.53 -16.42
C TRP A 246 4.70 22.43 -17.29
N ASN A 247 6.04 22.41 -17.39
CA ASN A 247 6.75 21.36 -18.11
C ASN A 247 6.62 20.01 -17.39
N ALA A 248 6.65 20.01 -16.05
CA ALA A 248 6.41 18.82 -15.23
C ALA A 248 4.96 18.31 -15.38
N PHE A 249 3.97 19.20 -15.51
CA PHE A 249 2.60 18.80 -15.85
C PHE A 249 2.52 18.12 -17.22
N LYS A 250 3.14 18.70 -18.24
CA LYS A 250 3.21 18.06 -19.57
C LYS A 250 3.95 16.73 -19.52
N LEU A 251 4.89 16.56 -18.59
CA LEU A 251 5.58 15.28 -18.37
C LEU A 251 4.62 14.23 -17.82
N ASP A 252 3.83 14.53 -16.80
CA ASP A 252 2.77 13.62 -16.32
C ASP A 252 1.75 13.31 -17.41
N ALA A 253 1.27 14.34 -18.13
CA ALA A 253 0.30 14.18 -19.20
C ALA A 253 0.80 13.20 -20.29
N SER A 254 2.11 13.16 -20.52
CA SER A 254 2.72 12.22 -21.47
C SER A 254 2.74 10.75 -21.00
N PHE A 255 2.30 10.46 -19.78
CA PHE A 255 2.09 9.11 -19.25
C PHE A 255 0.61 8.70 -19.23
N VAL A 256 -0.34 9.59 -19.53
CA VAL A 256 -1.79 9.29 -19.50
C VAL A 256 -2.15 8.09 -20.36
N LEU A 257 -1.61 8.00 -21.59
CA LEU A 257 -1.84 6.84 -22.46
C LEU A 257 -1.32 5.53 -21.86
N TRP A 258 -0.23 5.58 -21.08
CA TRP A 258 0.28 4.41 -20.37
C TRP A 258 -0.59 4.02 -19.18
N HIS A 259 -1.19 4.99 -18.50
CA HIS A 259 -2.19 4.73 -17.46
C HIS A 259 -3.45 4.09 -18.06
N ILE A 260 -3.90 4.56 -19.22
CA ILE A 260 -5.02 3.95 -19.96
C ILE A 260 -4.68 2.52 -20.35
N LEU A 261 -3.50 2.28 -20.94
CA LEU A 261 -3.03 0.92 -21.24
C LEU A 261 -2.95 0.03 -19.99
N SER A 262 -2.59 0.63 -18.84
CA SER A 262 -2.56 -0.09 -17.57
C SER A 262 -3.95 -0.55 -17.14
N ILE A 263 -5.02 0.18 -17.45
CA ILE A 263 -6.40 -0.26 -17.15
C ILE A 263 -6.75 -1.49 -17.98
N PHE A 264 -6.46 -1.48 -19.28
CA PHE A 264 -6.72 -2.62 -20.18
C PHE A 264 -5.87 -3.86 -19.88
N THR A 265 -4.76 -3.68 -19.17
CA THR A 265 -3.89 -4.78 -18.71
C THR A 265 -4.09 -5.09 -17.24
N PHE A 266 -5.19 -4.63 -16.63
CA PHE A 266 -5.55 -4.84 -15.23
C PHE A 266 -4.46 -4.43 -14.22
N GLY A 267 -3.62 -3.47 -14.59
CA GLY A 267 -2.53 -2.97 -13.77
C GLY A 267 -1.19 -3.70 -13.95
N VAL A 268 -1.11 -4.75 -14.77
CA VAL A 268 0.15 -5.45 -15.04
C VAL A 268 1.21 -4.49 -15.59
N VAL A 269 0.86 -3.70 -16.61
CA VAL A 269 1.77 -2.68 -17.17
C VAL A 269 2.14 -1.63 -16.13
N ARG A 270 1.22 -1.30 -15.20
CA ARG A 270 1.48 -0.32 -14.14
C ARG A 270 2.61 -0.78 -13.24
N TYR A 271 2.52 -2.00 -12.71
CA TYR A 271 3.47 -2.52 -11.74
C TYR A 271 4.82 -2.91 -12.36
N LEU A 272 4.81 -3.56 -13.52
CA LEU A 272 6.03 -4.14 -14.12
C LEU A 272 6.79 -3.15 -15.03
N TYR A 273 6.17 -2.08 -15.51
CA TYR A 273 6.81 -1.17 -16.47
C TYR A 273 6.64 0.31 -16.14
N LEU A 274 5.40 0.76 -15.95
CA LEU A 274 5.09 2.19 -15.86
C LEU A 274 5.65 2.82 -14.58
N ASN A 275 5.47 2.19 -13.41
CA ASN A 275 6.00 2.71 -12.15
C ASN A 275 7.54 2.85 -12.17
N PRO A 276 8.31 1.82 -12.59
CA PRO A 276 9.75 1.97 -12.85
C PRO A 276 10.08 3.14 -13.78
N LEU A 277 9.37 3.24 -14.91
CA LEU A 277 9.61 4.27 -15.92
C LEU A 277 9.36 5.69 -15.37
N ILE A 278 8.26 5.88 -14.66
CA ILE A 278 7.93 7.14 -14.00
C ILE A 278 9.00 7.49 -12.96
N GLY A 279 9.35 6.56 -12.08
CA GLY A 279 10.36 6.78 -11.04
C GLY A 279 11.71 7.18 -11.61
N ALA A 280 12.22 6.45 -12.60
CA ALA A 280 13.48 6.80 -13.28
C ALA A 280 13.39 8.15 -14.01
N THR A 281 12.27 8.46 -14.65
CA THR A 281 12.08 9.74 -15.35
C THR A 281 12.10 10.92 -14.36
N TYR A 282 11.52 10.76 -13.17
CA TYR A 282 11.56 11.79 -12.14
C TYR A 282 12.93 11.89 -11.45
N SER A 283 13.67 10.80 -11.36
CA SER A 283 15.09 10.84 -10.96
C SER A 283 15.89 11.69 -11.94
N GLU A 284 15.76 11.45 -13.26
CA GLU A 284 16.44 12.27 -14.28
C GLU A 284 16.03 13.75 -14.23
N LEU A 285 14.74 14.03 -14.00
CA LEU A 285 14.27 15.40 -13.81
C LEU A 285 14.90 16.04 -12.57
N TYR A 286 14.97 15.31 -11.45
CA TYR A 286 15.58 15.80 -10.22
C TYR A 286 17.03 16.23 -10.45
N PHE A 287 17.83 15.44 -11.17
CA PHE A 287 19.22 15.81 -11.47
C PHE A 287 19.34 17.09 -12.31
N HIS A 288 18.49 17.26 -13.33
CA HIS A 288 18.50 18.51 -14.12
C HIS A 288 18.15 19.73 -13.25
N LEU A 289 17.15 19.59 -12.38
CA LEU A 289 16.74 20.67 -11.47
C LEU A 289 17.78 20.93 -10.38
N ARG A 290 18.48 19.88 -9.94
CA ARG A 290 19.57 19.95 -8.96
C ARG A 290 20.76 20.71 -9.53
N GLU A 291 21.21 20.36 -10.73
CA GLU A 291 22.29 21.06 -11.44
C GLU A 291 21.93 22.53 -11.66
N GLU A 292 20.71 22.82 -12.15
CA GLU A 292 20.21 24.18 -12.33
C GLU A 292 20.17 24.98 -11.02
N ALA A 293 19.80 24.34 -9.90
CA ALA A 293 19.76 24.98 -8.57
C ALA A 293 21.16 25.32 -8.05
N ILE A 294 22.14 24.42 -8.24
CA ILE A 294 23.53 24.61 -7.82
C ILE A 294 24.20 25.70 -8.67
N GLU A 295 24.02 25.66 -10.00
CA GLU A 295 24.57 26.65 -10.95
C GLU A 295 24.07 28.07 -10.64
N ASN A 296 22.76 28.20 -10.41
CA ASN A 296 22.12 29.48 -10.13
C ASN A 296 22.25 29.93 -8.66
N LYS A 297 22.93 29.15 -7.80
CA LYS A 297 23.06 29.41 -6.36
C LYS A 297 21.72 29.73 -5.70
N THR A 298 20.70 28.93 -6.02
CA THR A 298 19.34 29.15 -5.47
C THR A 298 19.36 29.01 -3.95
N ILE A 299 18.38 29.63 -3.29
CA ILE A 299 18.23 29.56 -1.82
C ILE A 299 18.21 28.09 -1.38
N TYR A 300 19.05 27.74 -0.39
CA TYR A 300 19.20 26.38 0.16
C TYR A 300 19.83 25.34 -0.78
N SER A 301 20.47 25.77 -1.87
CA SER A 301 21.22 24.86 -2.78
C SER A 301 22.40 24.17 -2.09
N GLU A 302 22.90 24.71 -0.98
CA GLU A 302 23.96 24.11 -0.14
C GLU A 302 23.59 22.75 0.45
N TYR A 303 22.29 22.44 0.56
CA TYR A 303 21.82 21.13 1.01
C TYR A 303 21.92 20.05 -0.10
N LEU A 304 22.14 20.44 -1.36
CA LEU A 304 22.34 19.54 -2.52
C LEU A 304 23.83 19.22 -2.69
N ASN A 305 24.45 18.66 -1.65
CA ASN A 305 25.90 18.56 -1.52
C ASN A 305 26.48 17.16 -1.75
N ASP A 306 25.66 16.15 -2.06
CA ASP A 306 26.13 14.78 -2.28
C ASP A 306 26.82 14.66 -3.65
N LYS A 307 28.14 14.91 -3.68
CA LYS A 307 28.95 14.92 -4.90
C LYS A 307 28.95 13.57 -5.62
N TYR A 308 28.89 12.48 -4.84
CA TYR A 308 28.98 11.11 -5.36
C TYR A 308 27.69 10.63 -6.03
N LEU A 309 26.58 11.36 -5.92
CA LEU A 309 25.38 11.10 -6.75
C LEU A 309 25.57 11.49 -8.22
N THR A 310 26.52 12.37 -8.51
CA THR A 310 26.80 12.84 -9.89
C THR A 310 28.14 12.36 -10.40
N ASN A 311 29.16 12.33 -9.53
CA ASN A 311 30.54 12.00 -9.87
C ASN A 311 30.98 10.80 -9.02
N PRO A 312 30.86 9.56 -9.53
CA PRO A 312 31.38 8.40 -8.83
C PRO A 312 32.91 8.52 -8.66
N PRO A 313 33.50 7.97 -7.58
CA PRO A 313 34.94 8.09 -7.32
C PRO A 313 35.82 7.47 -8.41
N SER A 314 35.29 6.47 -9.11
CA SER A 314 35.92 5.76 -10.23
C SER A 314 34.82 5.06 -11.04
N ASP A 315 35.02 4.91 -12.35
CA ASP A 315 34.11 4.17 -13.25
C ASP A 315 33.98 2.68 -12.86
N THR A 316 34.93 2.15 -12.08
CA THR A 316 34.89 0.78 -11.56
C THR A 316 33.94 0.61 -10.37
N VAL A 317 33.50 1.70 -9.73
CA VAL A 317 32.65 1.66 -8.54
C VAL A 317 31.19 1.52 -8.96
N LYS A 318 30.67 0.30 -8.85
CA LYS A 318 29.29 -0.02 -9.27
C LYS A 318 28.23 0.21 -8.19
N ASN A 319 28.64 0.50 -6.96
CA ASN A 319 27.77 0.74 -5.79
C ASN A 319 28.08 2.10 -5.17
N TYR A 320 27.05 2.79 -4.65
CA TYR A 320 27.26 4.08 -3.99
C TYR A 320 28.27 3.95 -2.83
N PRO A 321 29.31 4.80 -2.77
CA PRO A 321 30.36 4.72 -1.76
C PRO A 321 29.86 5.28 -0.42
N ILE A 322 29.19 4.45 0.38
CA ILE A 322 28.54 4.85 1.64
C ILE A 322 29.52 5.53 2.62
N GLU A 323 30.77 5.05 2.69
CA GLU A 323 31.81 5.61 3.58
C GLU A 323 32.28 7.00 3.17
N LEU A 324 32.18 7.33 1.87
CA LEU A 324 32.54 8.63 1.33
C LEU A 324 31.33 9.55 1.20
N GLY A 325 30.12 9.02 1.38
CA GLY A 325 28.88 9.77 1.26
C GLY A 325 28.82 10.92 2.25
N THR A 326 28.05 11.96 1.91
CA THR A 326 27.87 13.13 2.78
C THR A 326 27.11 12.81 4.08
N ILE A 327 26.50 11.62 4.16
CA ILE A 327 25.67 11.19 5.28
C ILE A 327 26.22 9.90 5.86
N ALA A 328 26.64 9.94 7.13
CA ALA A 328 27.06 8.75 7.86
C ALA A 328 25.85 7.88 8.22
N GLU A 329 25.78 6.67 7.69
CA GLU A 329 24.80 5.66 8.10
C GLU A 329 25.22 5.04 9.44
N LYS A 330 24.66 5.54 10.56
CA LYS A 330 25.02 5.10 11.93
C LYS A 330 24.77 3.62 12.18
N HIS A 331 23.72 3.06 11.60
CA HIS A 331 23.28 1.69 11.86
C HIS A 331 23.49 0.79 10.65
N ARG A 332 24.74 0.35 10.45
CA ARG A 332 25.06 -0.83 9.63
C ARG A 332 24.82 -2.12 10.42
N ARG A 333 23.70 -2.26 11.11
CA ARG A 333 23.32 -3.62 11.55
C ARG A 333 22.81 -4.32 10.29
N ASP A 334 23.59 -5.30 9.83
CA ASP A 334 23.26 -6.29 8.81
C ASP A 334 21.98 -7.11 9.11
N TRP A 335 21.13 -6.67 10.05
CA TRP A 335 19.93 -7.38 10.53
C TRP A 335 18.93 -7.69 9.42
N LEU A 336 19.09 -7.06 8.25
CA LEU A 336 18.30 -7.35 7.07
C LEU A 336 19.12 -7.41 5.79
N LYS A 337 19.76 -8.56 5.55
CA LYS A 337 20.28 -8.92 4.23
C LYS A 337 19.16 -9.49 3.38
N LEU A 338 18.55 -8.61 2.57
CA LEU A 338 17.57 -8.99 1.55
C LEU A 338 18.27 -9.71 0.39
N ASP A 339 18.61 -10.96 0.63
CA ASP A 339 19.10 -11.90 -0.38
C ASP A 339 17.95 -12.81 -0.81
N TYR A 340 17.41 -12.52 -1.99
CA TYR A 340 16.31 -13.30 -2.56
C TYR A 340 16.77 -14.62 -3.21
N ASP A 341 18.07 -14.80 -3.44
CA ASP A 341 18.63 -16.05 -3.98
C ASP A 341 18.87 -17.10 -2.89
N ARG A 342 18.76 -16.70 -1.62
CA ARG A 342 18.91 -17.55 -0.42
C ARG A 342 18.14 -18.87 -0.51
N LYS A 343 18.76 -19.96 -0.04
CA LYS A 343 18.10 -21.26 0.14
C LYS A 343 17.57 -21.38 1.56
N TYR A 344 16.36 -21.90 1.70
CA TYR A 344 15.69 -22.05 2.99
C TYR A 344 15.78 -23.50 3.48
N SER A 345 16.01 -23.67 4.78
CA SER A 345 15.98 -24.98 5.43
C SER A 345 14.53 -25.43 5.67
N VAL A 346 14.31 -26.71 6.00
CA VAL A 346 12.97 -27.20 6.40
C VAL A 346 12.44 -26.44 7.62
N VAL A 347 13.31 -26.11 8.57
CA VAL A 347 12.97 -25.30 9.75
C VAL A 347 12.51 -23.91 9.31
N SER A 348 13.25 -23.27 8.41
CA SER A 348 12.91 -21.95 7.85
C SER A 348 11.55 -21.97 7.14
N TYR A 349 11.26 -23.00 6.35
CA TYR A 349 9.95 -23.15 5.71
C TYR A 349 8.81 -23.26 6.73
N ILE A 350 9.00 -23.99 7.83
CA ILE A 350 8.00 -24.08 8.91
C ILE A 350 7.77 -22.69 9.55
N PHE A 351 8.85 -21.95 9.84
CA PHE A 351 8.73 -20.59 10.36
C PHE A 351 8.01 -19.65 9.39
N ILE A 352 8.36 -19.69 8.11
CA ILE A 352 7.73 -18.88 7.07
C ILE A 352 6.24 -19.21 6.96
N PHE A 353 5.86 -20.50 6.97
CA PHE A 353 4.46 -20.91 6.93
C PHE A 353 3.65 -20.30 8.07
N PHE A 354 4.11 -20.45 9.31
CA PHE A 354 3.39 -19.95 10.48
C PHE A 354 3.39 -18.42 10.57
N ALA A 355 4.53 -17.78 10.29
CA ALA A 355 4.64 -16.33 10.30
C ALA A 355 3.73 -15.70 9.23
N VAL A 356 3.72 -16.22 8.00
CA VAL A 356 2.87 -15.67 6.94
C VAL A 356 1.39 -15.99 7.17
N SER A 357 1.06 -17.16 7.74
CA SER A 357 -0.32 -17.46 8.17
C SER A 357 -0.82 -16.52 9.26
N PHE A 358 0.05 -16.16 10.21
CA PHE A 358 -0.25 -15.20 11.27
C PHE A 358 -0.35 -13.76 10.74
N ILE A 359 0.53 -13.35 9.84
CA ILE A 359 0.44 -12.04 9.14
C ILE A 359 -0.87 -11.94 8.36
N GLY A 360 -1.26 -13.00 7.65
CA GLY A 360 -2.54 -13.08 6.94
C GLY A 360 -3.74 -13.00 7.89
N TRP A 361 -3.67 -13.64 9.05
CA TRP A 361 -4.67 -13.53 10.10
C TRP A 361 -4.81 -12.09 10.62
N ILE A 362 -3.68 -11.45 10.98
CA ILE A 362 -3.66 -10.05 11.40
C ILE A 362 -4.31 -9.18 10.33
N TRP A 363 -3.95 -9.37 9.06
CA TRP A 363 -4.47 -8.61 7.94
C TRP A 363 -6.00 -8.71 7.83
N GLU A 364 -6.55 -9.93 7.79
CA GLU A 364 -7.99 -10.17 7.68
C GLU A 364 -8.78 -9.66 8.89
N VAL A 365 -8.30 -9.94 10.10
CA VAL A 365 -8.95 -9.50 11.34
C VAL A 365 -8.93 -7.97 11.44
N PHE A 366 -7.80 -7.34 11.12
CA PHE A 366 -7.66 -5.89 11.17
C PHE A 366 -8.50 -5.21 10.09
N LEU A 367 -8.53 -5.74 8.86
CA LEU A 367 -9.41 -5.23 7.81
C LEU A 367 -10.89 -5.33 8.20
N HIS A 368 -11.31 -6.46 8.76
CA HIS A 368 -12.70 -6.63 9.20
C HIS A 368 -13.03 -5.63 10.31
N LEU A 369 -12.13 -5.49 11.30
CA LEU A 369 -12.29 -4.55 12.40
C LEU A 369 -12.48 -3.11 11.93
N LEU A 370 -11.77 -2.68 10.89
CA LEU A 370 -11.94 -1.32 10.33
C LEU A 370 -13.24 -1.15 9.55
N GLN A 371 -13.73 -2.22 8.90
CA GLN A 371 -14.94 -2.18 8.08
C GLN A 371 -16.21 -2.28 8.91
N SER A 372 -16.24 -3.16 9.91
CA SER A 372 -17.40 -3.44 10.74
C SER A 372 -17.36 -2.75 12.12
N GLY A 373 -16.17 -2.39 12.61
CA GLY A 373 -15.97 -1.94 13.98
C GLY A 373 -16.02 -3.08 15.01
N GLU A 374 -16.08 -4.34 14.56
CA GLU A 374 -16.19 -5.53 15.41
C GLU A 374 -14.94 -6.39 15.28
N PHE A 375 -14.39 -6.83 16.40
CA PHE A 375 -13.31 -7.81 16.40
C PHE A 375 -13.89 -9.19 16.12
N VAL A 376 -13.49 -9.78 15.00
CA VAL A 376 -13.96 -11.10 14.56
C VAL A 376 -12.75 -11.96 14.24
N ASN A 377 -12.67 -13.15 14.83
CA ASN A 377 -11.63 -14.12 14.51
C ASN A 377 -11.87 -14.70 13.11
N ARG A 378 -11.14 -14.20 12.11
CA ARG A 378 -11.31 -14.58 10.71
C ARG A 378 -10.62 -15.91 10.42
N GLY A 379 -11.14 -16.66 9.45
CA GLY A 379 -10.60 -17.94 9.02
C GLY A 379 -11.41 -19.14 9.49
N THR A 380 -11.00 -20.32 9.04
CA THR A 380 -11.68 -21.61 9.32
C THR A 380 -11.25 -22.22 10.65
N LEU A 381 -10.06 -21.85 11.12
CA LEU A 381 -9.40 -22.35 12.32
C LEU A 381 -9.65 -21.40 13.51
N LEU A 382 -9.49 -21.90 14.74
CA LEU A 382 -9.68 -21.08 15.95
C LEU A 382 -8.39 -20.34 16.33
N GLY A 383 -7.23 -20.93 16.05
CA GLY A 383 -5.93 -20.31 16.27
C GLY A 383 -5.69 -19.11 15.35
N PRO A 384 -4.68 -18.28 15.67
CA PRO A 384 -4.39 -17.05 14.94
C PRO A 384 -3.62 -17.33 13.63
N TRP A 385 -4.11 -18.24 12.79
CA TRP A 385 -3.48 -18.60 11.54
C TRP A 385 -4.50 -18.78 10.43
N LEU A 386 -4.24 -18.18 9.27
CA LEU A 386 -4.94 -18.49 8.02
C LEU A 386 -4.01 -19.31 7.11
N PRO A 387 -4.19 -20.65 7.05
CA PRO A 387 -3.27 -21.55 6.35
C PRO A 387 -3.09 -21.23 4.87
N ILE A 388 -4.12 -20.68 4.22
CA ILE A 388 -4.06 -20.32 2.80
C ILE A 388 -2.90 -19.36 2.50
N TYR A 389 -2.59 -18.42 3.42
CA TYR A 389 -1.46 -17.51 3.27
C TYR A 389 -0.12 -18.22 3.44
N GLY A 390 0.03 -19.06 4.48
CA GLY A 390 1.24 -19.85 4.69
C GLY A 390 1.51 -20.83 3.56
N THR A 391 0.49 -21.56 3.12
CA THR A 391 0.57 -22.49 1.98
C THR A 391 0.92 -21.74 0.70
N GLY A 392 0.29 -20.59 0.45
CA GLY A 392 0.62 -19.72 -0.68
C GLY A 392 2.09 -19.28 -0.67
N ALA A 393 2.61 -18.88 0.50
CA ALA A 393 4.01 -18.52 0.66
C ALA A 393 4.96 -19.67 0.35
N LEU A 394 4.67 -20.87 0.87
CA LEU A 394 5.48 -22.07 0.59
C LEU A 394 5.47 -22.43 -0.89
N LEU A 395 4.30 -22.46 -1.52
CA LEU A 395 4.18 -22.78 -2.94
C LEU A 395 4.92 -21.75 -3.82
N MET A 396 4.85 -20.46 -3.48
CA MET A 396 5.62 -19.41 -4.14
C MET A 396 7.13 -19.67 -4.04
N LEU A 397 7.62 -19.99 -2.85
CA LEU A 397 9.06 -20.22 -2.62
C LEU A 397 9.56 -21.52 -3.24
N ILE A 398 8.74 -22.56 -3.29
CA ILE A 398 9.12 -23.87 -3.83
C ILE A 398 9.01 -23.90 -5.35
N LEU A 399 7.91 -23.39 -5.92
CA LEU A 399 7.61 -23.51 -7.35
C LEU A 399 8.09 -22.31 -8.17
N LEU A 400 8.03 -21.09 -7.60
CA LEU A 400 8.21 -19.87 -8.39
C LEU A 400 9.52 -19.14 -8.12
N LYS A 401 10.20 -19.40 -7.00
CA LYS A 401 11.55 -18.87 -6.73
C LYS A 401 12.56 -19.10 -7.86
N PRO A 402 12.57 -20.22 -8.60
CA PRO A 402 13.46 -20.39 -9.77
C PRO A 402 13.30 -19.33 -10.87
N PHE A 403 12.17 -18.61 -10.90
CA PHE A 403 11.88 -17.56 -11.88
C PHE A 403 12.10 -16.14 -11.32
N VAL A 404 12.76 -15.99 -10.17
CA VAL A 404 12.99 -14.70 -9.50
C VAL A 404 13.70 -13.67 -10.40
N GLU A 405 14.65 -14.11 -11.22
CA GLU A 405 15.32 -13.23 -12.18
C GLU A 405 14.46 -12.82 -13.39
N LYS A 406 13.29 -13.43 -13.56
CA LYS A 406 12.39 -13.25 -14.71
C LYS A 406 11.02 -12.74 -14.24
N PRO A 407 10.90 -11.47 -13.81
CA PRO A 407 9.64 -10.93 -13.25
C PRO A 407 8.45 -11.02 -14.21
N LEU A 408 8.70 -10.98 -15.53
CA LEU A 408 7.66 -11.14 -16.56
C LEU A 408 7.07 -12.56 -16.65
N VAL A 409 7.82 -13.57 -16.20
CA VAL A 409 7.36 -14.96 -16.09
C VAL A 409 6.81 -15.22 -14.68
N LEU A 410 7.50 -14.69 -13.67
CA LEU A 410 7.12 -14.84 -12.28
C LEU A 410 5.73 -14.29 -11.99
N PHE A 411 5.39 -13.10 -12.50
CA PHE A 411 4.10 -12.46 -12.20
C PHE A 411 2.89 -13.24 -12.74
N PRO A 412 2.81 -13.62 -14.03
CA PRO A 412 1.72 -14.48 -14.50
C PRO A 412 1.67 -15.83 -13.79
N SER A 413 2.82 -16.44 -13.51
CA SER A 413 2.88 -17.72 -12.80
C SER A 413 2.33 -17.61 -11.38
N ALA A 414 2.61 -16.48 -10.69
CA ALA A 414 2.09 -16.17 -9.37
C ALA A 414 0.56 -15.98 -9.39
N VAL A 415 0.02 -15.27 -10.39
CA VAL A 415 -1.43 -15.11 -10.59
C VAL A 415 -2.12 -16.47 -10.74
N VAL A 416 -1.57 -17.35 -11.59
CA VAL A 416 -2.11 -18.69 -11.82
C VAL A 416 -2.03 -19.54 -10.55
N LEU A 417 -0.88 -19.56 -9.88
CA LEU A 417 -0.67 -20.34 -8.65
C LEU A 417 -1.63 -19.91 -7.54
N CYS A 418 -1.76 -18.60 -7.30
CA CYS A 418 -2.72 -18.06 -6.32
C CYS A 418 -4.15 -18.43 -6.71
N GLY A 419 -4.52 -18.35 -7.98
CA GLY A 419 -5.86 -18.69 -8.43
C GLY A 419 -6.20 -20.17 -8.27
N ILE A 420 -5.26 -21.07 -8.55
CA ILE A 420 -5.44 -22.50 -8.30
C ILE A 420 -5.63 -22.74 -6.80
N LEU A 421 -4.75 -22.18 -5.97
CA LEU A 421 -4.82 -22.37 -4.52
C LEU A 421 -6.11 -21.84 -3.92
N GLU A 422 -6.50 -20.61 -4.28
CA GLU A 422 -7.70 -19.96 -3.76
C GLU A 422 -8.98 -20.65 -4.24
N TYR A 423 -9.06 -21.00 -5.51
CA TYR A 423 -10.20 -21.74 -6.06
C TYR A 423 -10.34 -23.11 -5.39
N PHE A 424 -9.25 -23.85 -5.29
CA PHE A 424 -9.24 -25.17 -4.66
C PHE A 424 -9.62 -25.08 -3.17
N THR A 425 -9.06 -24.12 -2.44
CA THR A 425 -9.37 -23.93 -1.01
C THR A 425 -10.84 -23.58 -0.81
N SER A 426 -11.38 -22.63 -1.59
CA SER A 426 -12.80 -22.28 -1.55
C SER A 426 -13.69 -23.50 -1.85
N TRP A 427 -13.38 -24.26 -2.89
CA TRP A 427 -14.12 -25.47 -3.25
C TRP A 427 -14.06 -26.55 -2.17
N MET A 428 -12.87 -26.81 -1.63
CA MET A 428 -12.66 -27.79 -0.57
C MET A 428 -13.44 -27.42 0.69
N LEU A 429 -13.37 -26.16 1.14
CA LEU A 429 -14.11 -25.69 2.31
C LEU A 429 -15.63 -25.79 2.12
N GLU A 430 -16.13 -25.44 0.92
CA GLU A 430 -17.56 -25.60 0.62
C GLU A 430 -18.00 -27.06 0.65
N LYS A 431 -17.18 -27.99 0.12
CA LYS A 431 -17.52 -29.42 0.12
C LYS A 431 -17.44 -30.07 1.51
N LEU A 432 -16.52 -29.63 2.36
CA LEU A 432 -16.34 -30.18 3.70
C LEU A 432 -17.35 -29.59 4.70
N PHE A 433 -17.63 -28.29 4.63
CA PHE A 433 -18.36 -27.57 5.68
C PHE A 433 -19.68 -26.93 5.22
N ASN A 434 -20.04 -27.06 3.94
CA ASN A 434 -21.24 -26.44 3.36
C ASN A 434 -21.36 -24.93 3.64
N ALA A 435 -20.22 -24.26 3.77
CA ALA A 435 -20.10 -22.84 4.09
C ALA A 435 -19.02 -22.19 3.22
N SER A 436 -19.16 -20.89 2.96
CA SER A 436 -18.16 -20.10 2.25
C SER A 436 -17.54 -19.04 3.17
N TRP A 437 -16.21 -18.95 3.21
CA TRP A 437 -15.49 -17.95 4.01
C TRP A 437 -15.27 -16.63 3.25
N TRP A 438 -15.40 -16.67 1.93
CA TRP A 438 -15.40 -15.49 1.05
C TRP A 438 -16.31 -15.74 -0.15
N ASP A 439 -16.82 -14.66 -0.73
CA ASP A 439 -17.65 -14.71 -1.95
C ASP A 439 -17.35 -13.51 -2.84
N TYR A 440 -16.90 -13.80 -4.06
CA TYR A 440 -16.58 -12.83 -5.09
C TYR A 440 -17.63 -12.75 -6.20
N SER A 441 -18.82 -13.31 -6.02
CA SER A 441 -19.88 -13.35 -7.07
C SER A 441 -20.22 -11.97 -7.63
N ASN A 442 -20.11 -10.92 -6.81
CA ASN A 442 -20.37 -9.53 -7.18
C ASN A 442 -19.12 -8.76 -7.66
N VAL A 443 -18.02 -9.46 -7.92
CA VAL A 443 -16.75 -8.86 -8.36
C VAL A 443 -16.49 -9.20 -9.83
N PHE A 444 -15.92 -8.24 -10.53
CA PHE A 444 -15.61 -8.34 -11.95
C PHE A 444 -14.60 -9.49 -12.23
N PHE A 445 -14.81 -10.24 -13.32
CA PHE A 445 -14.05 -11.45 -13.66
C PHE A 445 -13.92 -12.44 -12.49
N ASN A 446 -15.04 -12.73 -11.82
CA ASN A 446 -15.08 -13.82 -10.87
C ASN A 446 -15.31 -15.16 -11.57
N ILE A 447 -14.81 -16.24 -10.97
CA ILE A 447 -15.08 -17.62 -11.40
C ILE A 447 -15.83 -18.30 -10.26
N ASN A 448 -17.12 -18.58 -10.47
CA ASN A 448 -18.03 -19.22 -9.52
C ASN A 448 -18.06 -18.55 -8.13
N GLY A 449 -17.77 -17.25 -8.04
CA GLY A 449 -17.62 -16.53 -6.78
C GLY A 449 -16.41 -16.94 -5.92
N ARG A 450 -15.52 -17.82 -6.39
CA ARG A 450 -14.40 -18.37 -5.60
C ARG A 450 -13.12 -17.57 -5.70
N VAL A 451 -12.83 -17.08 -6.90
CA VAL A 451 -11.67 -16.25 -7.23
C VAL A 451 -12.14 -15.08 -8.07
N CYS A 452 -11.41 -13.96 -8.02
CA CYS A 452 -11.65 -12.81 -8.89
C CYS A 452 -10.33 -12.20 -9.37
N LEU A 453 -10.33 -11.63 -10.58
CA LEU A 453 -9.11 -11.09 -11.19
C LEU A 453 -8.39 -10.05 -10.31
N GLU A 454 -9.13 -9.15 -9.66
CA GLU A 454 -8.55 -8.15 -8.75
C GLU A 454 -7.82 -8.81 -7.58
N GLY A 455 -8.44 -9.82 -6.96
CA GLY A 455 -7.84 -10.61 -5.88
C GLY A 455 -6.58 -11.33 -6.34
N LEU A 456 -6.63 -12.01 -7.49
CA LEU A 456 -5.48 -12.73 -8.03
C LEU A 456 -4.27 -11.83 -8.31
N LEU A 457 -4.50 -10.63 -8.83
CA LEU A 457 -3.44 -9.67 -9.09
C LEU A 457 -2.85 -9.13 -7.77
N PHE A 458 -3.68 -8.89 -6.76
CA PHE A 458 -3.22 -8.49 -5.44
C PHE A 458 -2.39 -9.59 -4.76
N PHE A 459 -2.83 -10.84 -4.81
CA PHE A 459 -2.09 -11.97 -4.27
C PHE A 459 -0.79 -12.25 -5.02
N ALA A 460 -0.75 -12.06 -6.35
CA ALA A 460 0.48 -12.18 -7.12
C ALA A 460 1.53 -11.13 -6.70
N VAL A 461 1.09 -9.89 -6.47
CA VAL A 461 1.93 -8.84 -5.89
C VAL A 461 2.39 -9.22 -4.47
N GLY A 462 1.50 -9.79 -3.64
CA GLY A 462 1.86 -10.35 -2.34
C GLY A 462 2.91 -11.46 -2.41
N GLY A 463 2.83 -12.33 -3.42
CA GLY A 463 3.84 -13.36 -3.70
C GLY A 463 5.23 -12.79 -3.97
N PHE A 464 5.32 -11.66 -4.68
CA PHE A 464 6.59 -10.94 -4.85
C PHE A 464 7.10 -10.42 -3.50
N LEU A 465 6.25 -9.78 -2.69
CA LEU A 465 6.64 -9.35 -1.34
C LEU A 465 7.18 -10.52 -0.51
N ILE A 466 6.56 -11.69 -0.63
CA ILE A 466 7.00 -12.90 0.07
C ILE A 466 8.40 -13.32 -0.37
N ILE A 467 8.60 -13.50 -1.68
CA ILE A 467 9.87 -14.00 -2.24
C ILE A 467 11.03 -13.04 -1.97
N TYR A 468 10.83 -11.74 -2.21
CA TYR A 468 11.92 -10.76 -2.17
C TYR A 468 12.18 -10.17 -0.78
N PHE A 469 11.19 -10.21 0.12
CA PHE A 469 11.29 -9.51 1.42
C PHE A 469 10.87 -10.37 2.59
N ILE A 470 9.61 -10.81 2.66
CA ILE A 470 9.07 -11.40 3.89
C ILE A 470 9.81 -12.69 4.24
N ALA A 471 10.06 -13.57 3.27
CA ALA A 471 10.81 -14.80 3.52
C ALA A 471 12.28 -14.54 3.94
N PRO A 472 13.07 -13.69 3.23
CA PRO A 472 14.39 -13.28 3.72
C PRO A 472 14.36 -12.63 5.12
N ILE A 473 13.36 -11.78 5.42
CA ILE A 473 13.21 -11.13 6.73
C ILE A 473 12.99 -12.16 7.84
N ILE A 474 12.06 -13.10 7.62
CA ILE A 474 11.75 -14.16 8.59
C ILE A 474 12.98 -15.04 8.83
N ASP A 475 13.67 -15.42 7.75
CA ASP A 475 14.86 -16.27 7.82
C ASP A 475 16.05 -15.56 8.50
N GLU A 476 16.19 -14.24 8.32
CA GLU A 476 17.19 -13.47 9.07
C GLU A 476 16.81 -13.33 10.54
N ALA A 477 15.53 -13.10 10.84
CA ALA A 477 15.04 -12.99 12.21
C ALA A 477 15.23 -14.29 13.01
N GLU A 478 15.07 -15.45 12.38
CA GLU A 478 15.33 -16.71 13.07
C GLU A 478 16.82 -16.93 13.39
N ASN A 479 17.77 -16.30 12.68
CA ASN A 479 19.20 -16.48 12.96
C ASN A 479 19.61 -16.01 14.37
N TYR A 480 18.78 -15.19 15.02
CA TYR A 480 18.95 -14.81 16.42
C TYR A 480 18.54 -15.90 17.43
N ILE A 481 17.91 -16.99 16.96
CA ILE A 481 17.40 -18.09 17.79
C ILE A 481 18.33 -19.30 17.66
N PRO A 482 18.80 -19.90 18.78
CA PRO A 482 19.65 -21.08 18.72
C PRO A 482 18.90 -22.28 18.12
N MET A 483 19.59 -23.12 17.34
CA MET A 483 18.99 -24.22 16.55
C MET A 483 18.14 -25.21 17.37
N LYS A 484 18.53 -25.50 18.62
CA LYS A 484 17.74 -26.36 19.52
C LYS A 484 16.37 -25.73 19.85
N ALA A 485 16.35 -24.42 20.12
CA ALA A 485 15.12 -23.68 20.37
C ALA A 485 14.27 -23.57 19.10
N LYS A 486 14.87 -23.32 17.93
CA LYS A 486 14.14 -23.32 16.63
C LYS A 486 13.35 -24.62 16.43
N LYS A 487 14.01 -25.76 16.60
CA LYS A 487 13.36 -27.09 16.46
C LYS A 487 12.25 -27.28 17.48
N GLY A 488 12.48 -26.90 18.75
CA GLY A 488 11.45 -26.96 19.79
C GLY A 488 10.22 -26.11 19.45
N ILE A 489 10.42 -24.87 19.00
CA ILE A 489 9.35 -23.97 18.55
C ILE A 489 8.58 -24.59 17.37
N CYS A 490 9.27 -25.14 16.37
CA CYS A 490 8.61 -25.81 15.25
C CYS A 490 7.72 -26.97 15.70
N VAL A 491 8.22 -27.83 16.62
CA VAL A 491 7.43 -28.96 17.15
C VAL A 491 6.18 -28.44 17.85
N ILE A 492 6.30 -27.40 18.68
CA ILE A 492 5.16 -26.79 19.40
C ILE A 492 4.14 -26.22 18.40
N LEU A 493 4.59 -25.40 17.45
CA LEU A 493 3.71 -24.77 16.46
C LEU A 493 2.98 -25.83 15.61
N ILE A 494 3.68 -26.86 15.14
CA ILE A 494 3.08 -27.96 14.39
C ILE A 494 2.05 -28.71 15.24
N SER A 495 2.38 -29.00 16.50
CA SER A 495 1.49 -29.73 17.41
C SER A 495 0.20 -28.94 17.68
N LEU A 496 0.32 -27.65 17.97
CA LEU A 496 -0.83 -26.75 18.18
C LEU A 496 -1.67 -26.60 16.91
N PHE A 497 -1.02 -26.49 15.76
CA PHE A 497 -1.69 -26.38 14.48
C PHE A 497 -2.47 -27.65 14.12
N ILE A 498 -1.88 -28.83 14.31
CA ILE A 498 -2.56 -30.11 14.07
C ILE A 498 -3.73 -30.28 15.02
N PHE A 499 -3.57 -29.92 16.30
CA PHE A 499 -4.65 -29.97 17.28
C PHE A 499 -5.83 -29.08 16.85
N ASP A 500 -5.57 -27.82 16.50
CA ASP A 500 -6.60 -26.89 16.05
C ASP A 500 -7.23 -27.32 14.71
N LEU A 501 -6.41 -27.81 13.77
CA LEU A 501 -6.91 -28.35 12.49
C LEU A 501 -7.87 -29.51 12.72
N THR A 502 -7.52 -30.44 13.61
CA THR A 502 -8.36 -31.60 13.94
C THR A 502 -9.64 -31.17 14.65
N HIS A 503 -9.53 -30.22 15.58
CA HIS A 503 -10.68 -29.68 16.30
C HIS A 503 -11.63 -28.94 15.36
N SER A 504 -11.12 -28.01 14.56
CA SER A 504 -11.90 -27.22 13.60
C SER A 504 -12.41 -28.03 12.41
N PHE A 505 -11.82 -29.19 12.10
CA PHE A 505 -12.40 -30.11 11.13
C PHE A 505 -13.76 -30.64 11.60
N ASN A 506 -13.96 -30.79 12.91
CA ASN A 506 -15.25 -31.17 13.47
C ASN A 506 -16.12 -29.95 13.80
N ASN A 507 -15.49 -28.86 14.25
CA ASN A 507 -16.16 -27.63 14.69
C ASN A 507 -15.55 -26.41 13.99
N PRO A 508 -15.85 -26.18 12.69
CA PRO A 508 -15.23 -25.11 11.93
C PRO A 508 -15.61 -23.75 12.50
N ASN A 509 -14.63 -22.84 12.52
CA ASN A 509 -14.90 -21.46 12.94
C ASN A 509 -15.82 -20.79 11.92
N THR A 510 -17.08 -20.61 12.31
CA THR A 510 -18.18 -20.13 11.47
C THR A 510 -19.00 -19.11 12.24
N GLY A 511 -19.67 -18.20 11.52
CA GLY A 511 -20.53 -17.21 12.15
C GLY A 511 -20.55 -15.88 11.41
N LYS A 512 -21.31 -14.93 11.97
CA LYS A 512 -21.46 -13.59 11.41
C LYS A 512 -20.10 -12.91 11.29
N GLY A 513 -19.79 -12.41 10.10
CA GLY A 513 -18.50 -11.78 9.81
C GLY A 513 -17.34 -12.76 9.61
N ILE A 514 -17.58 -14.09 9.62
CA ILE A 514 -16.58 -15.14 9.37
C ILE A 514 -16.92 -15.90 8.10
N SER A 515 -18.14 -16.44 8.02
CA SER A 515 -18.60 -17.30 6.92
C SER A 515 -20.05 -17.00 6.55
N SER A 516 -20.42 -17.31 5.32
CA SER A 516 -21.80 -17.33 4.85
C SER A 516 -22.25 -18.78 4.69
N SER A 517 -23.28 -19.19 5.44
CA SER A 517 -23.96 -20.46 5.24
C SER A 517 -24.84 -20.36 3.99
N LYS A 518 -24.72 -21.32 3.06
CA LYS A 518 -25.75 -21.50 2.05
C LYS A 518 -26.82 -22.39 2.65
N ASP A 519 -28.01 -21.82 2.88
CA ASP A 519 -29.19 -22.65 3.10
C ASP A 519 -29.35 -23.59 1.90
N LYS A 520 -29.66 -24.86 2.16
CA LYS A 520 -29.96 -25.84 1.12
C LYS A 520 -31.24 -25.42 0.38
N SER A 521 -31.16 -24.51 -0.58
CA SER A 521 -32.13 -24.47 -1.68
C SER A 521 -31.65 -25.47 -2.72
N SER A 522 -32.44 -26.53 -2.84
CA SER A 522 -32.33 -27.66 -3.76
C SER A 522 -32.26 -27.24 -5.22
#